data_AF-A0A967W494-F1
#
_entry.id   AF-A0A967W494-F1
#
_cell.length_a   1.000
_cell.length_b   1.000
_cell.length_c   1.000
_cell.angle_alpha   90.00
_cell.angle_beta   90.00
_cell.angle_gamma   90.00
#
_symmetry.space_group_name_H-M   'P 1'
#
loop_
_entity.id
_entity.type
_entity.pdbx_description
1 polymer ?
#
loop_
_entity_poly.entity_id
_entity_poly.type
_entity_poly.pdbx_seq_one_letter_code
_entity_poly.pdbx_strand_id
1 'polypeptide(L)'
;MDSEKLNDWIQVVGIFAVVLSLMFVGYQLKQSQDIAVAGQNQERQSVVNDYYASLIQIDEVVDYYGARHREHLDSDVDTESRRSDRMIGLSYIRSRMRLSIYDNNYFQYQSGFMTAEYWEPYLNMTKTVCSRESDPGKIMLNHGAQFRESFRDLCMNFISESEQASER
;
A
#
# COMPACT_ATOMS: atom_id res chain seq x y z
N MET A 1 -41.09 33.26 -36.20
CA MET A 1 -40.75 32.03 -35.47
C MET A 1 -41.92 31.78 -34.53
N ASP A 2 -42.65 30.67 -34.72
CA ASP A 2 -43.87 30.40 -33.94
C ASP A 2 -43.54 30.30 -32.45
N SER A 3 -44.30 31.00 -31.62
CA SER A 3 -44.16 31.02 -30.15
C SER A 3 -44.25 29.63 -29.53
N GLU A 4 -45.00 28.72 -30.15
CA GLU A 4 -45.09 27.31 -29.74
C GLU A 4 -43.75 26.58 -29.89
N LYS A 5 -43.08 26.73 -31.04
CA LYS A 5 -41.76 26.14 -31.27
C LYS A 5 -40.72 26.66 -30.28
N LEU A 6 -40.81 27.95 -29.92
CA LEU A 6 -39.92 28.54 -28.92
C LEU A 6 -40.16 27.92 -27.53
N ASN A 7 -41.42 27.69 -27.16
CA ASN A 7 -41.79 27.08 -25.88
C ASN A 7 -41.30 25.63 -25.77
N ASP A 8 -41.45 24.83 -26.84
CA ASP A 8 -40.97 23.45 -26.91
C ASP A 8 -39.44 23.39 -26.72
N TRP A 9 -38.70 24.30 -27.36
CA TRP A 9 -37.24 24.39 -27.20
C TRP A 9 -36.84 24.75 -25.78
N ILE A 10 -37.52 25.71 -25.15
CA ILE A 10 -37.26 26.09 -23.75
C ILE A 10 -37.51 24.89 -22.82
N GLN A 11 -38.57 24.12 -23.05
CA GLN A 11 -38.89 22.94 -22.25
C GLN A 11 -37.81 21.85 -22.38
N VAL A 12 -37.35 21.57 -23.61
CA VAL A 12 -36.27 20.60 -23.85
C VAL A 12 -34.98 21.04 -23.16
N VAL A 13 -34.61 22.33 -23.28
CA VAL A 13 -33.44 22.89 -22.59
C VAL A 13 -33.59 22.82 -21.08
N GLY A 14 -34.79 23.07 -20.55
CA GLY A 14 -35.08 22.96 -19.12
C GLY A 14 -34.89 21.55 -18.59
N ILE A 15 -35.43 20.54 -19.27
CA ILE A 15 -35.23 19.12 -18.90
C ILE A 15 -33.74 18.75 -18.99
N PHE A 16 -33.06 19.19 -20.05
CA PHE A 16 -31.64 18.93 -20.23
C PHE A 16 -30.79 19.57 -19.11
N ALA A 17 -31.11 20.80 -18.69
CA ALA A 17 -30.44 21.47 -17.59
C ALA A 17 -30.61 20.71 -16.26
N VAL A 18 -31.80 20.16 -15.98
CA VAL A 18 -32.06 19.32 -14.79
C VAL A 18 -31.29 18.00 -14.85
N VAL A 19 -31.26 17.34 -16.02
CA VAL A 19 -30.49 16.09 -16.18
C VAL A 19 -29.00 16.35 -15.99
N LEU A 20 -28.47 17.41 -16.59
CA LEU A 20 -27.07 17.79 -16.42
C LEU A 20 -26.74 18.10 -14.95
N SER A 21 -27.59 18.85 -14.24
CA SER A 21 -27.34 19.16 -12.83
C SER A 21 -27.29 17.90 -11.96
N LEU A 22 -28.19 16.94 -12.20
CA LEU A 22 -28.20 15.65 -11.51
C LEU A 22 -26.94 14.82 -11.82
N MET A 23 -26.44 14.85 -13.07
CA MET A 23 -25.18 14.20 -13.43
C MET A 23 -23.99 14.79 -12.66
N PHE A 24 -23.91 16.11 -12.55
CA PHE A 24 -22.86 16.78 -11.77
C PHE A 24 -22.93 16.42 -10.28
N VAL A 25 -24.14 16.38 -9.70
CA VAL A 25 -24.34 15.94 -8.32
C VAL A 25 -23.92 14.48 -8.14
N GLY A 26 -24.30 13.59 -9.04
CA GLY A 26 -23.89 12.19 -9.01
C GLY A 26 -22.36 12.03 -9.06
N TYR A 27 -21.69 12.83 -9.90
CA TYR A 27 -20.23 12.85 -9.97
C TYR A 27 -19.58 13.34 -8.67
N GLN A 28 -20.09 14.43 -8.07
CA GLN A 28 -19.60 14.95 -6.79
C GLN A 28 -19.80 13.96 -5.64
N LEU A 29 -20.95 13.25 -5.61
CA LEU A 29 -21.22 12.22 -4.60
C LEU A 29 -20.26 11.04 -4.74
N LYS A 30 -20.00 10.58 -5.97
CA LYS A 30 -18.99 9.54 -6.22
C LYS A 30 -17.60 9.98 -5.74
N GLN A 31 -17.18 11.18 -6.12
CA GLN A 31 -15.88 11.73 -5.69
C GLN A 31 -15.77 11.81 -4.17
N SER A 32 -16.84 12.25 -3.50
CA SER A 32 -16.90 12.31 -2.03
C SER A 32 -16.79 10.91 -1.40
N GLN A 33 -17.48 9.92 -1.97
CA GLN A 33 -17.40 8.53 -1.53
C GLN A 33 -15.97 7.97 -1.70
N ASP A 34 -15.34 8.20 -2.85
CA ASP A 34 -13.99 7.70 -3.12
C ASP A 34 -12.97 8.31 -2.14
N ILE A 35 -13.07 9.61 -1.85
CA ILE A 35 -12.25 10.29 -0.83
C ILE A 35 -12.49 9.70 0.55
N ALA A 36 -13.75 9.44 0.92
CA ALA A 36 -14.08 8.85 2.23
C ALA A 36 -13.50 7.44 2.38
N VAL A 37 -13.53 6.62 1.33
CA VAL A 37 -12.94 5.27 1.33
C VAL A 37 -11.42 5.35 1.45
N ALA A 38 -10.77 6.27 0.75
CA ALA A 38 -9.32 6.49 0.86
C ALA A 38 -8.93 6.95 2.28
N GLY A 39 -9.71 7.87 2.87
CA GLY A 39 -9.53 8.31 4.25
C GLY A 39 -9.65 7.17 5.27
N GLN A 40 -10.69 6.33 5.15
CA GLN A 40 -10.86 5.15 6.01
C GLN A 40 -9.70 4.15 5.86
N ASN A 41 -9.15 3.96 4.66
CA ASN A 41 -7.97 3.13 4.46
C ASN A 41 -6.74 3.70 5.18
N GLN A 42 -6.53 5.02 5.10
CA GLN A 42 -5.44 5.69 5.80
C GLN A 42 -5.59 5.59 7.33
N GLU A 43 -6.80 5.73 7.86
CA GLU A 43 -7.07 5.56 9.30
C GLU A 43 -6.77 4.12 9.77
N ARG A 44 -7.24 3.11 9.02
CA ARG A 44 -6.92 1.70 9.32
C ARG A 44 -5.42 1.46 9.29
N GLN A 45 -4.70 2.07 8.34
CA GLN A 45 -3.25 1.98 8.26
C GLN A 45 -2.58 2.63 9.48
N SER A 46 -3.10 3.76 9.99
CA SER A 46 -2.60 4.39 11.22
C SER A 46 -2.75 3.45 12.41
N VAL A 47 -3.91 2.82 12.59
CA VAL A 47 -4.15 1.86 13.70
C VAL A 47 -3.17 0.68 13.62
N VAL A 48 -2.93 0.15 12.41
CA VAL A 48 -1.95 -0.93 12.21
C VAL A 48 -0.53 -0.47 12.57
N ASN A 49 -0.15 0.75 12.17
CA ASN A 49 1.15 1.32 12.49
C ASN A 49 1.32 1.51 14.01
N ASP A 50 0.30 2.02 14.69
CA ASP A 50 0.30 2.23 16.15
C ASP A 50 0.39 0.89 16.90
N TYR A 51 -0.33 -0.12 16.42
CA TYR A 51 -0.22 -1.48 16.94
C TYR A 51 1.22 -2.00 16.85
N TYR A 52 1.85 -1.95 15.67
CA TYR A 52 3.24 -2.41 15.52
C TYR A 52 4.25 -1.54 16.29
N ALA A 53 4.01 -0.24 16.41
CA ALA A 53 4.83 0.65 17.24
C ALA A 53 4.76 0.25 18.72
N SER A 54 3.58 -0.17 19.22
CA SER A 54 3.45 -0.70 20.58
C SER A 54 4.17 -2.04 20.77
N LEU A 55 4.20 -2.91 19.75
CA LEU A 55 4.91 -4.20 19.85
C LEU A 55 6.42 -4.01 20.02
N ILE A 56 7.00 -2.97 19.40
CA ILE A 56 8.43 -2.63 19.55
C ILE A 56 8.78 -2.25 20.99
N GLN A 57 7.82 -1.76 21.77
CA GLN A 57 8.04 -1.34 23.16
C GLN A 57 7.98 -2.50 24.16
N ILE A 58 7.53 -3.68 23.74
CA ILE A 58 7.39 -4.86 24.60
C ILE A 58 8.57 -5.81 24.34
N ASP A 59 9.55 -5.81 25.24
CA ASP A 59 10.79 -6.57 25.07
C ASP A 59 10.55 -8.07 24.81
N GLU A 60 9.65 -8.68 25.57
CA GLU A 60 9.29 -10.10 25.44
C GLU A 60 8.71 -10.43 24.05
N VAL A 61 7.94 -9.51 23.46
CA VAL A 61 7.38 -9.67 22.12
C VAL A 61 8.47 -9.57 21.07
N VAL A 62 9.36 -8.58 21.20
CA VAL A 62 10.51 -8.41 20.31
C VAL A 62 11.39 -9.66 20.32
N ASP A 63 11.70 -10.17 21.52
CA ASP A 63 12.52 -11.37 21.68
C ASP A 63 11.82 -12.62 21.12
N TYR A 64 10.50 -12.75 21.32
CA TYR A 64 9.69 -13.82 20.72
C TYR A 64 9.76 -13.81 19.18
N TYR A 65 9.54 -12.65 18.54
CA TYR A 65 9.66 -12.54 17.08
C TYR A 65 11.09 -12.83 16.60
N GLY A 66 12.08 -12.43 17.40
CA GLY A 66 13.48 -12.76 17.18
C GLY A 66 13.75 -14.25 17.10
N ALA A 67 13.41 -14.96 18.18
CA ALA A 67 13.60 -16.40 18.27
C ALA A 67 12.82 -17.15 17.17
N ARG A 68 11.58 -16.72 16.89
CA ARG A 68 10.72 -17.32 15.86
C ARG A 68 11.30 -17.20 14.44
N HIS A 69 11.97 -16.09 14.13
CA HIS A 69 12.44 -15.80 12.78
C HIS A 69 13.96 -15.95 12.61
N ARG A 70 14.67 -16.42 13.64
CA ARG A 70 16.11 -16.64 13.61
C ARG A 70 16.55 -17.47 12.41
N GLU A 71 15.98 -18.67 12.24
CA GLU A 71 16.40 -19.60 11.17
C GLU A 71 16.21 -19.05 9.75
N HIS A 72 15.25 -18.15 9.56
CA HIS A 72 14.94 -17.57 8.24
C HIS A 72 15.77 -16.31 7.95
N LEU A 73 16.20 -15.58 8.98
CA LEU A 73 16.87 -14.28 8.83
C LEU A 73 18.39 -14.33 9.09
N ASP A 74 18.91 -15.47 9.53
CA ASP A 74 20.32 -15.70 9.86
C ASP A 74 21.08 -16.41 8.73
N SER A 75 20.42 -16.76 7.61
CA SER A 75 20.98 -17.63 6.56
C SER A 75 21.98 -16.97 5.60
N ASP A 76 22.19 -15.65 5.64
CA ASP A 76 22.88 -14.96 4.54
C ASP A 76 23.90 -13.89 4.98
N VAL A 77 24.60 -14.11 6.09
CA VAL A 77 25.62 -13.16 6.55
C VAL A 77 26.89 -13.88 7.00
N ASP A 78 27.89 -13.88 6.11
CA ASP A 78 29.32 -14.05 6.42
C ASP A 78 29.83 -12.85 7.26
N THR A 79 29.22 -12.64 8.41
CA THR A 79 29.66 -11.66 9.39
C THR A 79 29.55 -12.34 10.73
N GLU A 80 30.70 -12.44 11.38
CA GLU A 80 31.02 -12.98 12.70
C GLU A 80 30.19 -12.44 13.89
N SER A 81 29.00 -11.89 13.67
CA SER A 81 28.12 -11.33 14.68
C SER A 81 26.76 -12.02 14.63
N ARG A 82 26.60 -13.07 15.47
CA ARG A 82 25.30 -13.62 15.87
C ARG A 82 24.33 -12.46 16.16
N ARG A 83 23.41 -12.16 15.24
CA ARG A 83 22.35 -11.20 15.56
C ARG A 83 21.62 -11.74 16.78
N SER A 84 21.48 -10.91 17.81
CA SER A 84 20.65 -11.26 18.96
C SER A 84 19.21 -11.47 18.48
N ASP A 85 18.46 -12.37 19.14
CA ASP A 85 17.03 -12.56 18.82
C ASP A 85 16.33 -11.21 18.78
N ARG A 86 16.62 -10.36 19.76
CA ARG A 86 16.14 -8.98 19.81
C ARG A 86 16.35 -8.20 18.51
N MET A 87 17.54 -8.23 17.92
CA MET A 87 17.81 -7.51 16.67
C MET A 87 16.99 -8.09 15.50
N ILE A 88 16.89 -9.41 15.43
CA ILE A 88 16.08 -10.12 14.42
C ILE A 88 14.61 -9.73 14.56
N GLY A 89 14.08 -9.72 15.79
CA GLY A 89 12.70 -9.34 16.09
C GLY A 89 12.39 -7.90 15.74
N LEU A 90 13.29 -6.97 16.06
CA LEU A 90 13.16 -5.56 15.65
C LEU A 90 13.19 -5.41 14.13
N SER A 91 14.09 -6.11 13.44
CA SER A 91 14.15 -6.10 11.98
C SER A 91 12.88 -6.65 11.35
N TYR A 92 12.32 -7.73 11.91
CA TYR A 92 11.03 -8.27 11.48
C TYR A 92 9.93 -7.23 11.67
N ILE A 93 9.64 -6.79 12.90
CA ILE A 93 8.53 -5.87 13.17
C ILE A 93 8.61 -4.58 12.33
N ARG A 94 9.82 -4.00 12.18
CA ARG A 94 10.03 -2.83 11.32
C ARG A 94 9.73 -3.10 9.86
N SER A 95 10.11 -4.26 9.33
CA SER A 95 9.84 -4.62 7.94
C SER A 95 8.34 -4.79 7.70
N ARG A 96 7.61 -5.37 8.67
CA ARG A 96 6.14 -5.49 8.61
C ARG A 96 5.46 -4.12 8.57
N MET A 97 5.95 -3.17 9.36
CA MET A 97 5.44 -1.79 9.37
C MET A 97 5.74 -1.08 8.04
N ARG A 98 6.98 -1.14 7.53
CA ARG A 98 7.36 -0.56 6.23
C ARG A 98 6.50 -1.09 5.09
N LEU A 99 6.35 -2.41 4.98
CA LEU A 99 5.53 -3.03 3.93
C LEU A 99 4.06 -2.60 4.02
N SER A 100 3.52 -2.43 5.23
CA SER A 100 2.16 -1.92 5.40
C SER A 100 1.99 -0.49 4.89
N ILE A 101 2.99 0.37 5.14
CA ILE A 101 3.03 1.74 4.62
C ILE A 101 3.11 1.72 3.09
N TYR A 102 3.97 0.87 2.51
CA TYR A 102 4.14 0.76 1.06
C TYR A 102 2.89 0.24 0.37
N ASP A 103 2.21 -0.77 0.94
CA ASP A 103 0.91 -1.26 0.46
C ASP A 103 -0.12 -0.12 0.42
N ASN A 104 -0.24 0.63 1.51
CA ASN A 104 -1.15 1.78 1.55
C ASN A 104 -0.79 2.87 0.54
N ASN A 105 0.48 3.22 0.40
CA ASN A 105 0.90 4.22 -0.57
C ASN A 105 0.64 3.77 -2.02
N TYR A 106 0.86 2.48 -2.31
CA TYR A 106 0.55 1.92 -3.63
C TYR A 106 -0.95 1.95 -3.92
N PHE A 107 -1.79 1.60 -2.94
CA PHE A 107 -3.24 1.73 -3.06
C PHE A 107 -3.68 3.18 -3.33
N GLN A 108 -3.12 4.14 -2.61
CA GLN A 108 -3.43 5.58 -2.80
C GLN A 108 -2.99 6.05 -4.20
N TYR A 109 -1.84 5.58 -4.69
CA TYR A 109 -1.36 5.86 -6.04
C TYR A 109 -2.30 5.28 -7.11
N GLN A 110 -2.65 3.99 -7.00
CA GLN A 110 -3.57 3.34 -7.92
C GLN A 110 -4.97 3.99 -7.93
N SER A 111 -5.40 4.52 -6.79
CA SER A 111 -6.70 5.19 -6.63
C SER A 111 -6.69 6.66 -7.07
N GLY A 112 -5.55 7.21 -7.50
CA GLY A 112 -5.42 8.61 -7.93
C GLY A 112 -5.34 9.63 -6.79
N PHE A 113 -5.20 9.17 -5.54
CA PHE A 113 -5.06 10.02 -4.35
C PHE A 113 -3.60 10.33 -3.99
N MET A 114 -2.63 9.76 -4.72
CA MET A 114 -1.21 10.06 -4.61
C MET A 114 -0.63 10.29 -6.01
N THR A 115 0.17 11.36 -6.16
CA THR A 115 0.81 11.66 -7.45
C THR A 115 1.99 10.71 -7.71
N ALA A 116 2.40 10.60 -8.98
CA ALA A 116 3.57 9.82 -9.35
C ALA A 116 4.85 10.33 -8.67
N GLU A 117 5.02 11.66 -8.57
CA GLU A 117 6.16 12.30 -7.89
C GLU A 117 6.27 11.87 -6.42
N TYR A 118 5.15 11.77 -5.70
CA TYR A 118 5.17 11.28 -4.31
C TYR A 118 5.35 9.76 -4.22
N TRP A 119 4.86 9.01 -5.20
CA TRP A 119 4.92 7.55 -5.21
C TRP A 119 6.32 7.01 -5.55
N GLU A 120 7.03 7.63 -6.49
CA GLU A 120 8.28 7.12 -7.06
C GLU A 120 9.37 6.80 -6.02
N PRO A 121 9.62 7.63 -4.97
CA PRO A 121 10.55 7.26 -3.91
C PRO A 121 10.15 5.98 -3.17
N TYR A 122 8.84 5.78 -2.90
CA TYR A 122 8.34 4.58 -2.24
C TYR A 122 8.39 3.36 -3.15
N LEU A 123 8.22 3.52 -4.46
CA LEU A 123 8.40 2.45 -5.44
C LEU A 123 9.84 1.91 -5.38
N ASN A 124 10.84 2.79 -5.35
CA ASN A 124 12.25 2.42 -5.25
C ASN A 124 12.58 1.72 -3.91
N MET A 125 12.02 2.21 -2.80
CA MET A 125 12.14 1.54 -1.50
C MET A 125 11.48 0.16 -1.50
N THR A 126 10.30 0.04 -2.10
CA THR A 126 9.56 -1.23 -2.25
C THR A 126 10.37 -2.22 -3.06
N LYS A 127 10.93 -1.79 -4.20
CA LYS A 127 11.82 -2.62 -5.02
C LYS A 127 13.02 -3.11 -4.22
N THR A 128 13.67 -2.23 -3.46
CA THR A 128 14.81 -2.60 -2.62
C THR A 128 14.46 -3.69 -1.60
N VAL A 129 13.32 -3.56 -0.93
CA VAL A 129 12.85 -4.53 0.07
C VAL A 129 12.46 -5.86 -0.59
N CYS A 130 11.81 -5.82 -1.75
CA CYS A 130 11.31 -7.03 -2.42
C CYS A 130 12.43 -7.78 -3.18
N SER A 131 13.50 -7.10 -3.61
CA SER A 131 14.60 -7.74 -4.36
C SER A 131 15.77 -8.24 -3.52
N ARG A 132 15.95 -7.78 -2.26
CA ARG A 132 17.10 -8.18 -1.43
C ARG A 132 16.82 -9.50 -0.69
N GLU A 133 17.66 -10.51 -0.93
CA GLU A 133 17.50 -11.88 -0.38
C GLU A 133 17.40 -11.90 1.15
N SER A 134 18.31 -11.19 1.81
CA SER A 134 18.38 -11.12 3.26
C SER A 134 17.36 -10.15 3.91
N ASP A 135 16.47 -9.51 3.14
CA ASP A 135 15.53 -8.53 3.69
C ASP A 135 14.34 -9.24 4.35
N PRO A 136 14.04 -8.95 5.63
CA PRO A 136 12.89 -9.57 6.28
C PRO A 136 11.56 -9.33 5.56
N GLY A 137 11.44 -8.26 4.79
CA GLY A 137 10.27 -7.97 3.96
C GLY A 137 10.08 -8.98 2.82
N LYS A 138 11.14 -9.38 2.10
CA LYS A 138 11.06 -10.42 1.06
C LYS A 138 10.59 -11.75 1.66
N ILE A 139 11.15 -12.12 2.82
CA ILE A 139 10.76 -13.33 3.56
C ILE A 139 9.29 -13.27 3.98
N MET A 140 8.81 -12.14 4.52
CA MET A 140 7.40 -11.97 4.89
C MET A 140 6.43 -12.16 3.73
N LEU A 141 6.78 -11.66 2.55
CA LEU A 141 5.95 -11.77 1.35
C LEU A 141 5.81 -13.22 0.89
N ASN A 142 6.86 -14.03 1.06
CA ASN A 142 6.87 -15.45 0.73
C ASN A 142 6.09 -16.31 1.75
N HIS A 143 5.95 -15.85 3.00
CA HIS A 143 5.32 -16.61 4.10
C HIS A 143 3.91 -16.14 4.48
N GLY A 144 3.17 -15.51 3.56
CA GLY A 144 1.72 -15.32 3.71
C GLY A 144 1.29 -14.10 4.52
N ALA A 145 2.10 -13.04 4.57
CA ALA A 145 1.62 -11.76 5.07
C ALA A 145 0.45 -11.26 4.19
N GLN A 146 -0.69 -10.98 4.83
CA GLN A 146 -1.89 -10.50 4.15
C GLN A 146 -1.73 -9.03 3.76
N PHE A 147 -1.25 -8.80 2.54
CA PHE A 147 -1.26 -7.51 1.85
C PHE A 147 -2.29 -7.54 0.72
N ARG A 148 -2.66 -6.37 0.19
CA ARG A 148 -3.54 -6.30 -1.00
C ARG A 148 -2.92 -7.07 -2.16
N GLU A 149 -3.76 -7.73 -2.96
CA GLU A 149 -3.32 -8.54 -4.10
C GLU A 149 -2.47 -7.72 -5.08
N SER A 150 -2.91 -6.50 -5.41
CA SER A 150 -2.15 -5.61 -6.30
C SER A 150 -0.75 -5.29 -5.78
N PHE A 151 -0.60 -5.08 -4.46
CA PHE A 151 0.71 -4.84 -3.86
C PHE A 151 1.59 -6.11 -3.84
N ARG A 152 0.98 -7.28 -3.64
CA ARG A 152 1.70 -8.55 -3.74
C ARG A 152 2.22 -8.77 -5.16
N ASP A 153 1.40 -8.53 -6.17
CA ASP A 153 1.79 -8.65 -7.57
C ASP A 153 2.96 -7.71 -7.91
N LEU A 154 2.90 -6.46 -7.43
CA LEU A 154 3.99 -5.50 -7.56
C LEU A 154 5.31 -6.06 -7.02
N CYS A 155 5.30 -6.62 -5.81
CA CYS A 155 6.51 -7.18 -5.21
C CYS A 155 6.98 -8.48 -5.85
N MET A 156 6.07 -9.35 -6.30
CA MET A 156 6.44 -10.56 -7.03
C MET A 156 7.11 -10.24 -8.37
N ASN A 157 6.68 -9.18 -9.04
CA ASN A 157 7.37 -8.69 -10.24
C ASN A 157 8.80 -8.26 -9.92
N PHE A 158 9.02 -7.51 -8.83
CA PHE A 158 10.38 -7.11 -8.42
C PHE A 158 11.27 -8.28 -7.99
N ILE A 159 10.69 -9.30 -7.36
CA ILE A 159 11.40 -10.54 -7.01
C ILE A 159 11.85 -11.23 -8.30
N SER A 160 10.92 -11.47 -9.24
CA SER A 160 11.22 -12.10 -10.52
C SER A 160 12.26 -11.33 -11.34
N GLU A 161 12.19 -10.00 -11.37
CA GLU A 161 13.19 -9.17 -12.06
C GLU A 161 14.59 -9.35 -11.47
N SER A 162 14.69 -9.44 -10.14
CA SER A 162 15.98 -9.60 -9.46
C SER A 162 16.60 -10.98 -9.67
N GLU A 163 15.78 -12.03 -9.70
CA GLU A 163 16.24 -13.41 -9.92
C GLU A 163 16.79 -13.56 -11.35
N GLN A 164 16.07 -13.06 -12.36
CA GLN A 164 16.52 -13.07 -13.75
C GLN A 164 17.80 -12.27 -14.00
N ALA A 165 18.03 -11.21 -13.21
CA ALA A 165 19.25 -10.42 -13.30
C ALA A 165 20.46 -11.15 -12.69
N SER A 166 20.25 -12.02 -11.70
CA SER A 166 21.31 -12.81 -11.06
C SER A 166 21.78 -14.01 -11.90
N GLU A 167 20.99 -14.43 -12.89
CA GLU A 167 21.30 -15.57 -13.79
C GLU A 167 22.07 -15.17 -15.06
N ARG A 168 22.31 -13.87 -15.28
CA ARG A 168 23.06 -13.33 -16.44
C ARG A 168 24.48 -12.93 -16.06
#